data_AF-A0A168KZF1-F1
#
_entry.id   AF-A0A168KZF1-F1
#
_cell.length_a   1.000
_cell.length_b   1.000
_cell.length_c   1.000
_cell.angle_alpha   90.00
_cell.angle_beta   90.00
_cell.angle_gamma   90.00
#
_symmetry.space_group_name_H-M   'P 1'
#
loop_
_entity.id
_entity.type
_entity.pdbx_description
1 polymer ?
#
loop_
_entity_poly.entity_id
_entity_poly.type
_entity_poly.pdbx_seq_one_letter_code
_entity_poly.pdbx_strand_id
1 'polypeptide(L)'
;MDIRNLLNDPVTDEKPFSCTWTECSKSFSRRSDLSRHIRIHTGERPYHCKWPTCGKQFIQRSALTVHYRTHTGERPHVCEYPMCGKSFSDVRF
;
A
#
# COMPACT_ATOMS: atom_id res chain seq x y z
N MET A 1 -4.93 12.97 32.16
CA MET A 1 -5.02 13.11 30.68
C MET A 1 -4.26 11.93 30.12
N ASP A 2 -4.90 10.77 30.12
CA ASP A 2 -4.21 9.49 30.02
C ASP A 2 -4.48 8.85 28.66
N ILE A 3 -3.44 8.91 27.82
CA ILE A 3 -3.39 8.37 26.46
C ILE A 3 -3.14 6.86 26.54
N ARG A 4 -4.04 6.11 27.18
CA ARG A 4 -3.97 4.64 27.24
C ARG A 4 -5.37 4.04 27.23
N ASN A 5 -6.00 4.00 26.05
CA ASN A 5 -6.97 2.96 25.65
C ASN A 5 -7.36 3.14 24.18
N LEU A 6 -6.44 2.79 23.27
CA LEU A 6 -6.74 2.57 21.84
C LEU A 6 -6.38 1.14 21.41
N LEU A 7 -6.33 0.19 22.35
CA LEU A 7 -5.90 -1.19 22.10
C LEU A 7 -6.96 -2.22 22.50
N ASN A 8 -8.25 -1.92 22.34
CA ASN A 8 -9.31 -2.92 22.42
C ASN A 8 -10.49 -2.53 21.51
N ASP A 9 -10.20 -2.14 20.26
CA ASP A 9 -11.24 -2.27 19.24
C ASP A 9 -11.38 -3.79 18.97
N PRO A 10 -12.53 -4.42 19.26
CA PRO A 10 -12.74 -5.81 18.88
C PRO A 10 -12.59 -5.90 17.36
N VAL A 11 -11.65 -6.71 16.89
CA VAL A 11 -11.52 -7.00 15.45
C VAL A 11 -12.65 -7.94 15.08
N THR A 12 -13.84 -7.38 14.89
CA THR A 12 -14.95 -8.04 14.23
C THR A 12 -14.66 -8.08 12.73
N ASP A 13 -15.01 -9.16 12.02
CA ASP A 13 -14.96 -9.25 10.54
C ASP A 13 -15.89 -8.23 9.84
N GLU A 14 -16.52 -7.36 10.60
CA GLU A 14 -17.32 -6.24 10.12
C GLU A 14 -16.48 -5.30 9.25
N LYS A 15 -16.99 -5.05 8.05
CA LYS A 15 -16.45 -4.09 7.09
C LYS A 15 -17.46 -2.96 6.90
N PRO A 16 -17.63 -2.09 7.91
CA PRO A 16 -18.70 -1.08 7.90
C PRO A 16 -18.47 -0.01 6.83
N PHE A 17 -17.24 0.14 6.32
CA PHE A 17 -16.90 1.17 5.35
C PHE A 17 -16.99 0.61 3.92
N SER A 18 -18.16 0.78 3.30
CA SER A 18 -18.41 0.34 1.93
C SER A 18 -18.10 1.42 0.89
N CYS A 19 -17.61 1.01 -0.28
CA CYS A 19 -17.49 1.90 -1.43
C CYS A 19 -18.88 2.25 -1.96
N THR A 20 -19.08 3.52 -2.31
CA THR A 20 -20.37 4.04 -2.78
C THR A 20 -20.45 4.13 -4.30
N TRP A 21 -19.44 3.66 -5.02
CA TRP A 21 -19.42 3.68 -6.49
C TRP A 21 -20.32 2.55 -7.04
N THR A 22 -21.18 2.87 -8.01
CA THR A 22 -22.29 1.99 -8.46
C THR A 22 -21.85 0.56 -8.82
N GLU A 23 -20.70 0.40 -9.47
CA GLU A 23 -20.15 -0.90 -9.90
C GLU A 23 -19.06 -1.44 -8.96
N CYS A 24 -18.97 -0.95 -7.71
CA CYS A 24 -17.93 -1.36 -6.76
C CYS A 24 -18.54 -1.87 -5.45
N SER A 25 -18.47 -3.18 -5.23
CA SER A 25 -18.98 -3.83 -4.01
C SER A 25 -17.92 -3.99 -2.91
N LYS A 26 -16.82 -3.24 -2.95
CA LYS A 26 -15.73 -3.39 -1.95
C LYS A 26 -16.08 -2.71 -0.63
N SER A 27 -15.80 -3.40 0.47
CA SER A 27 -15.92 -2.89 1.83
C SER A 27 -14.63 -3.08 2.63
N PHE A 28 -14.45 -2.24 3.64
CA PHE A 28 -13.21 -2.14 4.42
C PHE A 28 -13.53 -2.06 5.91
N SER A 29 -12.63 -2.61 6.73
CA SER A 29 -12.71 -2.54 8.20
C SER A 29 -12.26 -1.19 8.74
N ARG A 30 -11.45 -0.43 7.99
CA ARG A 30 -10.98 0.91 8.39
C ARG A 30 -11.37 1.96 7.37
N ARG A 31 -11.75 3.14 7.87
CA ARG A 31 -12.06 4.32 7.04
C ARG A 31 -10.88 4.76 6.17
N SER A 32 -9.65 4.67 6.70
CA SER A 32 -8.43 5.00 5.95
C SER A 32 -8.22 4.08 4.74
N ASP A 33 -8.61 2.81 4.85
CA ASP A 33 -8.54 1.84 3.74
C ASP A 33 -9.56 2.16 2.65
N LEU A 34 -10.80 2.52 3.02
CA LEU A 34 -11.80 3.02 2.08
C LEU A 34 -11.34 4.31 1.39
N SER A 35 -10.84 5.29 2.15
CA SER A 35 -10.35 6.56 1.58
C SER A 35 -9.23 6.34 0.55
N ARG A 36 -8.29 5.43 0.86
CA ARG A 36 -7.24 5.01 -0.07
C ARG A 36 -7.80 4.29 -1.29
N HIS A 37 -8.83 3.45 -1.11
CA HIS A 37 -9.48 2.73 -2.20
C HIS A 37 -10.19 3.67 -3.18
N ILE A 38 -10.86 4.72 -2.69
CA ILE A 38 -11.58 5.69 -3.52
C ILE A 38 -10.68 6.34 -4.58
N ARG A 39 -9.38 6.49 -4.30
CA ARG A 39 -8.39 6.98 -5.27
C ARG A 39 -8.29 6.16 -6.56
N ILE A 40 -8.70 4.90 -6.53
CA ILE A 40 -8.78 4.05 -7.73
C ILE A 40 -9.89 4.55 -8.67
N HIS A 41 -11.00 5.03 -8.10
CA HIS A 41 -12.12 5.56 -8.87
C HIS A 41 -11.87 6.99 -9.35
N THR A 42 -11.28 7.84 -8.51
CA THR A 42 -10.98 9.24 -8.87
C THR A 42 -9.74 9.39 -9.74
N GLY A 43 -8.87 8.38 -9.77
CA GLY A 43 -7.58 8.44 -10.45
C GLY A 43 -6.52 9.26 -9.71
N GLU A 44 -6.79 9.73 -8.48
CA GLU A 44 -5.86 10.53 -7.69
C GLU A 44 -4.58 9.74 -7.37
N ARG A 45 -3.42 10.31 -7.74
CA ARG A 45 -2.10 9.69 -7.52
C ARG A 45 -1.18 10.67 -6.79
N PRO A 46 -1.37 10.88 -5.47
CA PRO A 46 -0.66 11.92 -4.73
C PRO A 46 0.84 11.64 -4.54
N TYR A 47 1.32 10.44 -4.84
CA TYR A 47 2.71 10.05 -4.63
C TYR A 47 3.48 10.04 -5.94
N HIS A 48 4.31 11.06 -6.15
CA HIS A 48 5.09 11.25 -7.38
C HIS A 48 6.51 10.68 -7.23
N CYS A 49 6.99 10.01 -8.28
CA CYS A 49 8.40 9.71 -8.42
C CYS A 49 9.18 10.99 -8.69
N LYS A 50 10.17 11.28 -7.84
CA LYS A 50 11.05 12.46 -7.94
C LYS A 50 12.23 12.21 -8.87
N TRP A 51 12.34 11.02 -9.47
CA TRP A 51 13.38 10.75 -10.45
C TRP A 51 13.11 11.60 -11.70
N PRO A 52 14.06 12.45 -12.15
CA PRO A 52 13.79 13.53 -13.10
C PRO A 52 13.11 13.11 -14.41
N THR A 53 13.46 11.93 -14.93
CA THR A 53 12.96 11.43 -16.22
C THR A 53 11.81 10.42 -16.09
N CYS A 54 11.34 10.11 -14.88
CA CYS A 54 10.38 9.03 -14.67
C CYS A 54 8.92 9.47 -14.80
N GLY A 55 8.54 10.60 -14.19
CA GLY A 55 7.18 11.14 -14.22
C GLY A 55 6.08 10.26 -13.63
N LYS A 56 6.39 9.03 -13.15
CA LYS A 56 5.40 8.07 -12.64
C LYS A 56 4.76 8.52 -11.33
N GLN A 57 3.49 8.17 -11.17
CA GLN A 57 2.68 8.53 -10.00
C GLN A 57 1.91 7.33 -9.44
N PHE A 58 1.74 7.31 -8.13
CA PHE A 58 1.20 6.17 -7.38
C PHE A 58 0.07 6.59 -6.44
N ILE A 59 -0.88 5.68 -6.25
CA ILE A 59 -2.00 5.84 -5.31
C ILE A 59 -1.53 5.70 -3.85
N GLN A 60 -0.47 4.93 -3.61
CA GLN A 60 0.05 4.59 -2.29
C GLN A 60 1.55 4.88 -2.16
N ARG A 61 1.98 5.33 -0.98
CA ARG A 61 3.39 5.60 -0.67
C ARG A 61 4.26 4.34 -0.77
N SER A 62 3.78 3.21 -0.28
CA SER A 62 4.52 1.94 -0.32
C SER A 62 4.82 1.49 -1.76
N ALA A 63 3.86 1.69 -2.68
CA ALA A 63 4.07 1.42 -4.11
C ALA A 63 5.14 2.33 -4.71
N LEU A 64 5.17 3.62 -4.35
CA LEU A 64 6.24 4.53 -4.74
C LEU A 64 7.60 4.09 -4.18
N THR A 65 7.66 3.68 -2.91
CA THR A 65 8.92 3.20 -2.29
C THR A 65 9.47 1.97 -3.00
N VAL A 66 8.62 0.97 -3.29
CA VAL A 66 9.04 -0.20 -4.07
C VAL A 66 9.47 0.20 -5.48
N HIS A 67 8.73 1.10 -6.13
CA HIS A 67 9.11 1.62 -7.44
C HIS A 67 10.48 2.32 -7.43
N TYR A 68 10.84 3.08 -6.40
CA TYR A 68 12.16 3.72 -6.34
C TYR A 68 13.32 2.72 -6.46
N ARG A 69 13.12 1.48 -6.01
CA ARG A 69 14.11 0.40 -6.14
C ARG A 69 14.39 0.03 -7.59
N THR A 70 13.48 0.33 -8.53
CA THR A 70 13.76 0.16 -9.97
C THR A 70 14.76 1.19 -10.50
N HIS A 71 14.95 2.31 -9.80
CA HIS A 71 15.97 3.30 -10.15
C HIS A 71 17.30 3.02 -9.45
N THR A 72 17.26 2.60 -8.18
CA THR A 72 18.48 2.36 -7.38
C THR A 72 19.07 0.97 -7.55
N GLY A 73 18.28 -0.01 -8.02
CA GLY A 73 18.67 -1.41 -8.08
C GLY A 73 18.66 -2.14 -6.73
N GLU A 74 18.14 -1.52 -5.67
CA GLU A 74 18.10 -2.10 -4.33
C GLU A 74 17.20 -3.36 -4.28
N ARG A 75 17.72 -4.45 -3.72
CA ARG A 75 17.02 -5.74 -3.59
C ARG A 75 17.13 -6.28 -2.16
N PRO A 76 16.37 -5.71 -1.20
CA PRO A 76 16.54 -6.00 0.22
C PRO A 76 16.01 -7.38 0.63
N HIS A 77 15.18 -8.01 -0.19
CA HIS A 77 14.55 -9.29 0.14
C HIS A 77 15.41 -10.43 -0.38
N VAL A 78 16.22 -11.02 0.49
CA VAL A 78 17.12 -12.12 0.14
C VAL A 78 16.40 -13.45 0.40
N CYS A 79 16.51 -14.38 -0.55
CA CYS A 79 16.03 -15.74 -0.34
C CYS A 79 16.94 -16.45 0.68
N GLU A 80 16.35 -16.85 1.80
CA GLU A 80 17.07 -17.53 2.90
C GLU A 80 17.33 -19.02 2.61
N TYR A 81 16.75 -19.57 1.54
CA TYR A 81 17.00 -20.96 1.17
C TYR A 81 18.47 -21.17 0.80
N PRO A 82 19.18 -22.14 1.43
CA PRO A 82 20.57 -22.43 1.13
C PRO A 82 20.78 -22.69 -0.37
N MET A 83 21.85 -22.15 -0.94
CA MET A 83 22.20 -22.25 -2.38
C MET A 83 21.30 -21.46 -3.36
N CYS A 84 20.27 -20.73 -2.92
CA CYS A 84 19.44 -19.94 -3.83
C CYS A 84 20.14 -18.66 -4.33
N GLY A 85 20.69 -17.86 -3.40
CA GLY A 85 21.41 -16.62 -3.71
C GLY A 85 20.59 -15.50 -4.37
N LYS A 86 19.27 -15.68 -4.57
CA LYS A 86 18.40 -14.68 -5.20
C LYS A 86 18.04 -13.57 -4.22
N SER A 87 17.96 -12.35 -4.71
CA SER A 87 17.40 -11.21 -3.97
C SER A 87 16.31 -10.52 -4.79
N PHE A 88 15.43 -9.75 -4.16
CA PHE A 88 14.29 -9.13 -4.82
C PHE A 88 13.99 -7.73 -4.29
N SER A 89 13.41 -6.89 -5.15
CA SER A 89 13.06 -5.50 -4.85
C SER A 89 11.67 -5.35 -4.20
N ASP A 90 10.77 -6.32 -4.35
CA ASP A 90 9.46 -6.40 -3.69
C ASP A 90 9.28 -7.79 -3.04
N VAL A 91 8.36 -7.90 -2.07
CA VAL A 91 8.03 -9.14 -1.34
C VAL A 91 6.88 -9.92 -1.97
N ARG A 92 6.19 -9.34 -2.96
CA ARG A 92 5.10 -10.00 -3.67
C ARG A 92 5.71 -10.90 -4.75
N PHE A 93 5.94 -12.16 -4.39
CA PHE A 93 6.40 -13.22 -5.30
C PHE A 93 5.21 -14.01 -5.84
#